data_AF-A0A936XSE8-F1
#
_entry.id   AF-A0A936XSE8-F1
#
_cell.length_a   1.000
_cell.length_b   1.000
_cell.length_c   1.000
_cell.angle_alpha   90.00
_cell.angle_beta   90.00
_cell.angle_gamma   90.00
#
_symmetry.space_group_name_H-M   'P 1'
#
loop_
_entity.id
_entity.type
_entity.pdbx_description
1 polymer ?
#
loop_
_entity_poly.entity_id
_entity_poly.type
_entity_poly.pdbx_seq_one_letter_code
_entity_poly.pdbx_strand_id
1 'polypeptide(L)' 'MSNKQIAEKLFLSERTVETHRKNIFRKTNTASVIGLVKYAYEHKLI' A
#
# COMPACT_ATOMS: atom_id res chain seq x y z
N MET A 1 10.58 0.92 0.18
CA MET A 1 9.98 2.11 0.83
C MET A 1 9.38 1.67 2.15
N SER A 2 9.84 2.21 3.28
CA SER A 2 9.29 1.85 4.61
C SER A 2 8.01 2.62 4.91
N ASN A 3 7.21 2.15 5.88
CA ASN A 3 6.00 2.85 6.33
C ASN A 3 6.32 4.27 6.83
N LYS A 4 7.44 4.45 7.53
CA LYS A 4 7.97 5.74 7.97
C LYS A 4 8.20 6.73 6.82
N GLN A 5 8.84 6.29 5.74
CA GLN A 5 9.09 7.16 4.58
C GLN A 5 7.80 7.61 3.89
N ILE A 6 6.79 6.74 3.85
CA ILE A 6 5.47 7.06 3.26
C ILE A 6 4.71 8.02 4.17
N ALA A 7 4.78 7.80 5.47
CA ALA A 7 4.19 8.64 6.50
C ALA A 7 4.75 10.06 6.44
N GLU A 8 6.07 10.22 6.39
CA GLU A 8 6.75 11.52 6.25
C GLU A 8 6.37 12.24 4.96
N LYS A 9 6.34 11.53 3.82
CA LYS A 9 5.96 12.12 2.52
C LYS A 9 4.50 12.57 2.44
N LEU A 10 3.61 11.89 3.15
CA LEU A 10 2.17 12.17 3.12
C LEU A 10 1.69 13.00 4.32
N PHE A 11 2.59 13.41 5.22
CA PHE A 11 2.27 14.07 6.49
C PHE A 11 1.27 13.27 7.34
N LEU A 12 1.39 11.94 7.32
CA LEU A 12 0.53 10.99 8.04
C LEU A 12 1.32 10.27 9.13
N SER A 13 0.62 9.63 10.08
CA SER A 13 1.28 8.74 11.05
C SER A 13 1.63 7.39 10.43
N GLU A 14 2.71 6.75 10.90
CA GLU A 14 3.09 5.40 10.46
C GLU A 14 1.95 4.38 10.66
N ARG A 15 1.20 4.53 11.77
CA ARG A 15 0.05 3.68 12.10
C ARG A 15 -1.10 3.86 11.12
N THR A 16 -1.32 5.09 10.65
CA THR A 16 -2.30 5.39 9.59
C THR A 16 -1.89 4.70 8.29
N VAL A 17 -0.63 4.83 7.88
CA VAL A 17 -0.09 4.17 6.68
C VAL A 17 -0.19 2.64 6.78
N GLU A 18 0.14 2.06 7.93
CA GLU A 18 0.01 0.61 8.17
C GLU A 18 -1.44 0.13 7.98
N THR A 19 -2.39 0.88 8.56
CA THR A 19 -3.82 0.60 8.44
C THR A 19 -4.29 0.68 6.98
N HIS A 20 -3.86 1.71 6.23
CA HIS A 20 -4.17 1.82 4.80
C HIS A 20 -3.59 0.65 4.01
N ARG A 21 -2.33 0.27 4.25
CA ARG A 21 -1.70 -0.87 3.56
C ARG A 21 -2.46 -2.16 3.82
N LYS A 22 -2.79 -2.46 5.09
CA LYS A 22 -3.61 -3.63 5.45
C LYS A 22 -4.96 -3.63 4.72
N ASN A 23 -5.63 -2.49 4.67
CA ASN A 23 -6.90 -2.35 3.97
C ASN A 23 -6.76 -2.54 2.46
N ILE A 24 -5.71 -2.01 1.84
CA ILE A 24 -5.43 -2.17 0.41
C ILE A 24 -5.16 -3.64 0.10
N PHE A 25 -4.26 -4.29 0.84
CA PHE A 25 -3.98 -5.72 0.69
C PHE A 25 -5.23 -6.59 0.82
N ARG A 26 -6.09 -6.30 1.80
CA ARG A 26 -7.37 -6.99 1.98
C ARG A 26 -8.33 -6.76 0.81
N LYS A 27 -8.42 -5.53 0.30
CA LYS A 27 -9.33 -5.17 -0.82
C LYS A 27 -8.87 -5.74 -2.16
N THR A 28 -7.56 -5.80 -2.39
CA THR A 28 -6.98 -6.33 -3.62
C THR A 28 -6.63 -7.82 -3.53
N ASN A 29 -6.93 -8.46 -2.39
CA ASN A 29 -6.59 -9.85 -2.08
C ASN A 29 -5.12 -10.19 -2.37
N THR A 30 -4.22 -9.26 -2.07
CA THR A 30 -2.78 -9.41 -2.32
C THR A 30 -2.03 -9.49 -0.99
N ALA A 31 -1.01 -10.35 -0.91
CA ALA A 31 -0.24 -10.59 0.32
C ALA A 31 1.14 -9.92 0.33
N SER A 32 1.57 -9.33 -0.80
CA SER A 32 2.90 -8.74 -0.95
C SER A 32 2.83 -7.49 -1.82
N VAL A 33 3.80 -6.58 -1.62
CA VAL A 33 3.92 -5.37 -2.45
C VAL A 33 4.06 -5.73 -3.93
N ILE A 34 4.77 -6.81 -4.24
CA ILE A 34 4.94 -7.31 -5.62
C ILE A 34 3.58 -7.75 -6.19
N GLY A 35 2.79 -8.49 -5.43
CA GLY A 35 1.43 -8.88 -5.83
C GLY A 35 0.53 -7.67 -6.01
N LEU A 36 0.65 -6.66 -5.14
CA LEU A 36 -0.11 -5.42 -5.26
C LEU A 36 0.28 -4.61 -6.50
N VAL A 37 1.57 -4.54 -6.83
CA VAL A 37 2.05 -3.88 -8.07
C VAL A 37 1.52 -4.63 -9.29
N LYS A 38 1.61 -5.97 -9.32
CA LYS A 38 1.05 -6.78 -10.40
C LYS A 38 -0.44 -6.55 -10.58
N TYR A 39 -1.20 -6.58 -9.48
CA TYR A 39 -2.63 -6.25 -9.46
C TYR A 39 -2.89 -4.86 -10.05
N ALA A 40 -2.10 -3.86 -9.65
CA ALA A 40 -2.28 -2.50 -10.12
C ALA A 40 -2.00 -2.36 -11.63
N TYR A 41 -1.01 -3.10 -12.18
CA TYR A 41 -0.79 -3.20 -13.63
C TYR A 41 -1.94 -3.92 -14.37
N GLU A 42 -2.38 -5.08 -13.86
CA GLU A 42 -3.48 -5.85 -14.48
C GLU A 42 -4.79 -5.04 -14.50
N HIS A 43 -5.03 -4.23 -13.47
CA HIS A 43 -6.19 -3.37 -13.33
C HIS A 43 -6.00 -1.95 -13.90
N LYS A 44 -4.86 -1.63 -14.54
CA LYS A 44 -4.54 -0.31 -15.11
C LYS A 44 -4.70 0.86 -14.12
N LEU A 45 -4.35 0.62 -12.86
CA LEU A 45 -4.34 1.64 -11.80
C LEU A 45 -3.04 2.46 -11.80
N ILE A 46 -2.05 2.01 -12.57
CA ILE A 46 -0.72 2.60 -12.85
C ILE A 46 -0.25 2.15 -14.23
#